data_AF-A0A7Y8WJY9-F1
#
_entry.id   AF-A0A7Y8WJY9-F1
#
_cell.length_a   1.000
_cell.length_b   1.000
_cell.length_c   1.000
_cell.angle_alpha   90.00
_cell.angle_beta   90.00
_cell.angle_gamma   90.00
#
_symmetry.space_group_name_H-M   'P 1'
#
loop_
_entity.id
_entity.type
_entity.pdbx_description
1 polymer ?
#
loop_
_entity_poly.entity_id
_entity_poly.type
_entity_poly.pdbx_seq_one_letter_code
_entity_poly.pdbx_strand_id
1 'polypeptide(L)'
;MRKAILIMLSFVLVLSMLAACTSKSNSKENVEKNKVEINKEGYPIVDEKITMSMMGPDIGQAKWKDMAFFKEMEKMTNVHYEFTTPPNSDFPTKLNLAFASGEIPDVLFGAALTAEQEVKYGKEGVLIPLEDLIKKYAPNIQKMFEENPDVKKSVTTVDGHIYALPMVDKNAVWYMGPLWYNGKWLDALGVKELPKTTDELYTLFKRFKTEDPNGNGKADEIPFSSVALDDSRQWLLGAFGFTNWGIEEIDGKVVYTPAEDGYKDYLTFMNKLYDEKLMDPETFSQSNEQKKAKGQANQLGLFQDWFSYFTTGDKEEEALDDPMYQPISSSATDKAVAPLSPGIYRGQFAITNKTANPEAAIRWVDYLYSTEGNELLNIGKAGDVWDWVDEASGTRKLLDSPVEGKTIEDYRGMTTPDFGINVPALRHKIEGFPETEFTKFTNAETDVKIKPYAKVPYPLVYLTPEEQEEVGRIRADLDTYIEQMEAKFITGTEPLSNWDKYIKTMNNMDLDKLVNIYQDAYDRWNK
;
A
#
# COMPACT_ATOMS: atom_id res chain seq x y z
N MET A 1 -5.79 30.39 73.29
CA MET A 1 -7.01 29.82 72.64
C MET A 1 -7.07 29.95 71.13
N ARG A 2 -6.60 31.03 70.48
CA ARG A 2 -6.60 31.12 69.00
C ARG A 2 -5.58 30.22 68.26
N LYS A 3 -4.48 29.81 68.90
CA LYS A 3 -3.51 28.84 68.31
C LYS A 3 -3.92 27.37 68.46
N ALA A 4 -4.80 27.04 69.41
CA ALA A 4 -5.30 25.67 69.60
C ALA A 4 -6.42 25.31 68.61
N ILE A 5 -7.20 26.31 68.17
CA ILE A 5 -8.30 26.13 67.20
C ILE A 5 -7.76 25.94 65.76
N LEU A 6 -6.64 26.60 65.42
CA LEU A 6 -6.01 26.42 64.10
C LEU A 6 -5.32 25.06 63.94
N ILE A 7 -4.70 24.52 64.99
CA ILE A 7 -4.07 23.18 64.94
C ILE A 7 -5.13 22.07 64.92
N MET A 8 -6.29 22.28 65.55
CA MET A 8 -7.39 21.33 65.54
C MET A 8 -8.15 21.29 64.19
N LEU A 9 -8.21 22.41 63.45
CA LEU A 9 -8.75 22.41 62.07
C LEU A 9 -7.79 21.77 61.06
N SER A 10 -6.47 21.87 61.25
CA SER A 10 -5.49 21.23 60.38
C SER A 10 -5.43 19.70 60.56
N PHE A 11 -5.75 19.19 61.75
CA PHE A 11 -5.79 17.74 61.99
C PHE A 11 -7.08 17.08 61.46
N VAL A 12 -8.21 17.80 61.43
CA VAL A 12 -9.48 17.29 60.88
C VAL A 12 -9.47 17.25 59.35
N LEU A 13 -8.72 18.13 58.68
CA LEU A 13 -8.55 18.09 57.22
C LEU A 13 -7.60 16.97 56.73
N VAL A 14 -6.69 16.48 57.59
CA VAL A 14 -5.76 15.39 57.25
C VAL A 14 -6.36 14.02 57.55
N LEU A 15 -7.26 13.90 58.53
CA LEU A 15 -8.00 12.65 58.79
C LEU A 15 -9.12 12.36 57.78
N SER A 16 -9.65 13.38 57.08
CA SER A 16 -10.65 13.16 56.02
C SER A 16 -10.04 12.70 54.68
N MET A 17 -8.70 12.73 54.53
CA MET A 17 -8.02 12.17 53.36
C MET A 17 -7.61 10.68 53.53
N LEU A 18 -7.77 10.10 54.72
CA LEU A 18 -7.41 8.70 55.02
C LEU A 18 -8.61 7.75 55.16
N ALA A 19 -9.85 8.24 55.11
CA ALA A 19 -11.07 7.42 55.19
C ALA A 19 -11.73 7.12 53.83
N ALA A 20 -11.15 7.56 52.71
CA ALA A 20 -11.61 7.21 51.36
C ALA A 20 -11.02 5.86 50.85
N CYS A 21 -10.19 5.20 51.66
CA CYS A 21 -9.67 3.86 51.40
C CYS A 21 -10.38 2.80 52.25
N THR A 22 -11.71 2.74 52.23
CA THR A 22 -12.47 1.53 52.64
C THR A 22 -13.84 1.51 51.95
N SER A 23 -13.84 1.42 50.63
CA SER A 23 -14.94 0.83 49.88
C SER A 23 -14.38 -0.39 49.15
N LYS A 24 -14.90 -1.56 49.51
CA LYS A 24 -14.76 -2.88 48.87
C LYS A 24 -13.49 -3.07 48.04
N SER A 25 -12.58 -3.88 48.58
CA SER A 25 -11.67 -4.68 47.78
C SER A 25 -12.49 -5.54 46.81
N ASN A 26 -12.87 -4.98 45.67
CA ASN A 26 -12.94 -5.75 44.45
C ASN A 26 -11.50 -6.15 44.20
N SER A 27 -11.21 -7.41 44.48
CA SER A 27 -10.22 -8.17 43.75
C SER A 27 -10.10 -7.58 42.35
N LYS A 28 -8.88 -7.19 41.96
CA LYS A 28 -8.49 -7.32 40.57
C LYS A 28 -8.76 -8.78 40.24
N GLU A 29 -9.94 -9.06 39.72
CA GLU A 29 -10.14 -10.19 38.85
C GLU A 29 -9.08 -10.01 37.77
N ASN A 30 -7.98 -10.75 37.91
CA ASN A 30 -7.45 -11.40 36.72
C ASN A 30 -8.67 -12.05 36.09
N VAL A 31 -9.22 -11.41 35.06
CA VAL A 31 -10.03 -12.11 34.09
C VAL A 31 -9.05 -13.15 33.55
N GLU A 32 -9.11 -14.35 34.13
CA GLU A 32 -8.60 -15.53 33.47
C GLU A 32 -9.19 -15.45 32.08
N LYS A 33 -8.29 -15.24 31.11
CA LYS A 33 -8.57 -15.24 29.69
C LYS A 33 -9.01 -16.67 29.38
N ASN A 34 -10.30 -16.94 29.63
CA ASN A 34 -10.87 -18.27 29.57
C ASN A 34 -10.81 -18.71 28.12
N LYS A 35 -9.97 -19.73 27.87
CA LYS A 35 -9.91 -20.40 26.58
C LYS A 35 -11.27 -21.08 26.36
N VAL A 36 -11.95 -20.72 25.28
CA VAL A 36 -13.26 -21.29 24.94
C VAL A 36 -13.11 -22.40 23.89
N GLU A 37 -14.07 -23.31 23.87
CA GLU A 37 -14.15 -24.33 22.82
C GLU A 37 -14.50 -23.67 21.48
N ILE A 38 -13.75 -24.01 20.44
CA ILE A 38 -13.86 -23.42 19.11
C ILE A 38 -14.50 -24.42 18.17
N ASN A 39 -15.63 -24.04 17.56
CA ASN A 39 -16.19 -24.78 16.44
C ASN A 39 -15.14 -24.82 15.33
N LYS A 40 -14.86 -25.96 14.70
CA LYS A 40 -13.83 -26.03 13.63
C LYS A 40 -14.38 -25.63 12.26
N GLU A 41 -15.67 -25.86 12.08
CA GLU A 41 -16.39 -25.64 10.82
C GLU A 41 -17.69 -24.89 11.12
N GLY A 42 -18.21 -24.17 10.13
CA GLY A 42 -19.47 -23.42 10.26
C GLY A 42 -19.41 -22.23 11.21
N TYR A 43 -20.56 -21.56 11.34
CA TYR A 43 -20.75 -20.39 12.20
C TYR A 43 -21.93 -20.66 13.15
N PRO A 44 -21.89 -20.13 14.40
CA PRO A 44 -20.88 -19.22 14.95
C PRO A 44 -19.54 -19.90 15.28
N ILE A 45 -18.47 -19.10 15.44
CA ILE A 45 -17.12 -19.61 15.74
C ILE A 45 -17.05 -20.16 17.17
N VAL A 46 -17.78 -19.50 18.06
CA VAL A 46 -17.94 -19.85 19.48
C VAL A 46 -19.42 -19.81 19.84
N ASP A 47 -19.84 -20.70 20.72
CA ASP A 47 -21.26 -20.78 21.11
C ASP A 47 -21.68 -19.59 21.97
N GLU A 48 -20.78 -19.16 22.86
CA GLU A 48 -20.96 -17.96 23.68
C GLU A 48 -20.09 -16.81 23.17
N LYS A 49 -20.66 -15.60 23.17
CA LYS A 49 -19.97 -14.40 22.69
C LYS A 49 -18.68 -14.15 23.47
N ILE A 50 -17.57 -14.04 22.75
CA ILE A 50 -16.27 -13.62 23.32
C ILE A 50 -15.92 -12.19 22.89
N THR A 51 -15.06 -11.54 23.69
CA THR A 51 -14.52 -10.21 23.37
C THR A 51 -13.00 -10.29 23.28
N MET A 52 -12.45 -9.71 22.22
CA MET A 52 -11.01 -9.53 21.99
C MET A 52 -10.71 -8.07 21.67
N SER A 53 -9.44 -7.67 21.73
CA SER A 53 -8.99 -6.33 21.35
C SER A 53 -8.35 -6.35 19.96
N MET A 54 -8.62 -5.30 19.17
CA MET A 54 -8.09 -5.14 17.81
C MET A 54 -7.52 -3.73 17.63
N MET A 55 -6.34 -3.63 17.01
CA MET A 55 -5.75 -2.36 16.59
C MET A 55 -5.58 -2.32 15.07
N GLY A 56 -5.93 -1.19 14.47
CA GLY A 56 -5.79 -0.93 13.03
C GLY A 56 -5.94 0.57 12.71
N PRO A 57 -5.57 1.02 11.50
CA PRO A 57 -5.56 2.45 11.17
C PRO A 57 -6.97 3.02 10.93
N ASP A 58 -7.20 4.27 11.37
CA ASP A 58 -8.41 5.04 11.04
C ASP A 58 -8.15 6.00 9.86
N ILE A 59 -8.95 5.84 8.81
CA ILE A 59 -8.97 6.69 7.61
C ILE A 59 -9.90 7.91 7.72
N GLY A 60 -10.67 8.02 8.81
CA GLY A 60 -11.52 9.17 9.09
C GLY A 60 -12.91 9.13 8.45
N GLN A 61 -13.34 8.01 7.85
CA GLN A 61 -14.68 7.89 7.25
C GLN A 61 -15.76 7.55 8.29
N ALA A 62 -15.50 6.57 9.15
CA ALA A 62 -16.38 6.14 10.23
C ALA A 62 -15.59 5.37 11.29
N LYS A 63 -16.12 5.31 12.52
CA LYS A 63 -15.52 4.45 13.56
C LYS A 63 -15.79 2.99 13.24
N TRP A 64 -14.79 2.12 13.38
CA TRP A 64 -14.92 0.69 13.06
C TRP A 64 -16.06 -0.01 13.81
N LYS A 65 -16.31 0.34 15.08
CA LYS A 65 -17.45 -0.18 15.84
C LYS A 65 -18.83 0.11 15.23
N ASP A 66 -18.92 1.15 14.41
CA ASP A 66 -20.16 1.61 13.80
C ASP A 66 -20.34 1.06 12.37
N MET A 67 -19.29 0.50 11.76
CA MET A 67 -19.30 -0.09 10.41
C MET A 67 -20.16 -1.35 10.33
N ALA A 68 -20.88 -1.49 9.21
CA ALA A 68 -21.76 -2.64 8.95
C ALA A 68 -20.98 -3.96 8.91
N PHE A 69 -19.78 -3.96 8.30
CA PHE A 69 -18.88 -5.11 8.23
C PHE A 69 -18.62 -5.74 9.61
N PHE A 70 -18.14 -4.95 10.58
CA PHE A 70 -17.79 -5.49 11.90
C PHE A 70 -19.01 -5.96 12.70
N LYS A 71 -20.15 -5.26 12.57
CA LYS A 71 -21.41 -5.68 13.20
C LYS A 71 -21.90 -7.00 12.65
N GLU A 72 -21.78 -7.19 11.33
CA GLU A 72 -22.16 -8.45 10.69
C GLU A 72 -21.22 -9.58 11.08
N MET A 73 -19.90 -9.33 11.05
CA MET A 73 -18.92 -10.31 11.50
C MET A 73 -19.15 -10.72 12.95
N GLU A 74 -19.46 -9.79 13.85
CA GLU A 74 -19.81 -10.10 15.24
C GLU A 74 -21.05 -11.00 15.34
N LYS A 75 -22.13 -10.64 14.63
CA LYS A 75 -23.39 -11.40 14.61
C LYS A 75 -23.20 -12.82 14.06
N MET A 76 -22.40 -12.97 13.01
CA MET A 76 -22.13 -14.26 12.38
C MET A 76 -21.24 -15.14 13.26
N THR A 77 -20.21 -14.55 13.87
CA THR A 77 -19.13 -15.34 14.48
C THR A 77 -19.23 -15.49 15.99
N ASN A 78 -20.04 -14.67 16.67
CA ASN A 78 -20.02 -14.45 18.13
C ASN A 78 -18.67 -13.91 18.65
N VAL A 79 -17.83 -13.34 17.79
CA VAL A 79 -16.57 -12.69 18.17
C VAL A 79 -16.74 -11.18 18.10
N HIS A 80 -16.68 -10.51 19.24
CA HIS A 80 -16.68 -9.06 19.33
C HIS A 80 -15.27 -8.52 19.50
N TYR A 81 -14.99 -7.38 18.87
CA TYR A 81 -13.74 -6.66 19.03
C TYR A 81 -13.94 -5.29 19.67
N GLU A 82 -13.11 -5.00 20.66
CA GLU A 82 -12.86 -3.64 21.13
C GLU A 82 -11.74 -3.02 20.29
N PHE A 83 -12.04 -1.90 19.64
CA PHE A 83 -11.14 -1.31 18.65
C PHE A 83 -10.29 -0.18 19.22
N THR A 84 -9.00 -0.19 18.86
CA THR A 84 -8.08 0.94 19.00
C THR A 84 -7.65 1.40 17.61
N THR A 85 -8.21 2.51 17.14
CA THR A 85 -7.97 3.01 15.77
C THR A 85 -7.37 4.42 15.76
N PRO A 86 -6.05 4.58 15.89
CA PRO A 86 -5.42 5.89 15.73
C PRO A 86 -5.47 6.32 14.25
N PRO A 87 -5.41 7.65 13.97
CA PRO A 87 -5.36 8.15 12.60
C PRO A 87 -4.25 7.48 11.78
N ASN A 88 -4.51 7.20 10.50
CA ASN A 88 -3.57 6.48 9.62
C ASN A 88 -2.16 7.11 9.60
N SER A 89 -2.06 8.45 9.61
CA SER A 89 -0.78 9.18 9.67
C SER A 89 0.04 8.88 10.93
N ASP A 90 -0.64 8.62 12.04
CA ASP A 90 -0.03 8.42 13.36
C ASP A 90 0.11 6.92 13.69
N PHE A 91 -0.55 6.05 12.92
CA PHE A 91 -0.65 4.63 13.19
C PHE A 91 0.72 3.95 13.34
N PRO A 92 1.74 4.16 12.47
CA PRO A 92 3.06 3.55 12.65
C PRO A 92 3.71 3.88 14.00
N THR A 93 3.59 5.15 14.43
CA THR A 93 4.14 5.61 15.71
C THR A 93 3.41 4.95 16.89
N LYS A 94 2.08 4.86 16.82
CA LYS A 94 1.27 4.22 17.87
C LYS A 94 1.49 2.72 17.95
N LEU A 95 1.62 2.06 16.80
CA LEU A 95 1.92 0.63 16.73
C LEU A 95 3.29 0.33 17.37
N ASN A 96 4.32 1.10 17.02
CA ASN A 96 5.65 0.95 17.63
C ASN A 96 5.62 1.18 19.14
N LEU A 97 4.82 2.15 19.62
CA LEU A 97 4.65 2.38 21.06
C LEU A 97 3.96 1.20 21.75
N ALA A 98 2.93 0.60 21.13
CA ALA A 98 2.22 -0.55 21.68
C ALA A 98 3.13 -1.79 21.78
N PHE A 99 3.97 -2.03 20.79
CA PHE A 99 5.01 -3.06 20.87
C PHE A 99 6.01 -2.78 21.99
N ALA A 100 6.52 -1.55 22.08
CA ALA A 100 7.52 -1.17 23.08
C ALA A 100 6.98 -1.21 24.53
N SER A 101 5.71 -0.86 24.75
CA SER A 101 5.09 -0.90 26.08
C SER A 101 4.63 -2.30 26.49
N GLY A 102 4.49 -3.22 25.52
CA GLY A 102 3.87 -4.52 25.73
C GLY A 102 2.35 -4.47 25.88
N GLU A 103 1.72 -3.30 25.67
CA GLU A 103 0.27 -3.08 25.63
C GLU A 103 -0.28 -3.29 24.20
N ILE A 104 0.19 -4.34 23.54
CA ILE A 104 -0.28 -4.76 22.22
C ILE A 104 -1.66 -5.44 22.34
N PRO A 105 -2.62 -5.25 21.42
CA PRO A 105 -3.92 -5.92 21.46
C PRO A 105 -3.81 -7.42 21.16
N ASP A 106 -4.92 -8.14 21.23
CA ASP A 106 -5.02 -9.55 20.83
C ASP A 106 -4.76 -9.73 19.33
N VAL A 107 -5.23 -8.78 18.50
CA VAL A 107 -5.13 -8.81 17.04
C VAL A 107 -4.67 -7.46 16.47
N LEU A 108 -3.80 -7.53 15.47
CA LEU A 108 -3.45 -6.41 14.60
C LEU A 108 -4.14 -6.61 13.24
N PHE A 109 -4.85 -5.60 12.74
CA PHE A 109 -5.66 -5.69 11.51
C PHE A 109 -5.45 -4.46 10.62
N GLY A 110 -5.13 -4.67 9.35
CA GLY A 110 -4.69 -3.59 8.44
C GLY A 110 -3.42 -2.89 8.91
N ALA A 111 -2.59 -3.58 9.69
CA ALA A 111 -1.48 -2.96 10.41
C ALA A 111 -0.24 -2.68 9.55
N ALA A 112 -0.17 -3.27 8.36
CA ALA A 112 0.96 -3.16 7.44
C ALA A 112 2.32 -3.37 8.15
N LEU A 113 2.44 -4.45 8.94
CA LEU A 113 3.69 -4.80 9.61
C LEU A 113 4.84 -4.87 8.60
N THR A 114 5.97 -4.28 8.98
CA THR A 114 7.18 -4.39 8.16
C THR A 114 7.80 -5.78 8.32
N ALA A 115 8.56 -6.23 7.32
CA ALA A 115 9.30 -7.49 7.42
C ALA A 115 10.23 -7.54 8.65
N GLU A 116 10.81 -6.40 9.03
CA GLU A 116 11.61 -6.25 10.25
C GLU A 116 10.76 -6.46 11.51
N GLN A 117 9.59 -5.83 11.59
CA GLN A 117 8.67 -6.01 12.73
C GLN A 117 8.21 -7.46 12.85
N GLU A 118 7.85 -8.12 11.74
CA GLU A 118 7.45 -9.52 11.72
C GLU A 118 8.56 -10.43 12.26
N VAL A 119 9.80 -10.27 11.76
CA VAL A 119 10.95 -11.07 12.22
C VAL A 119 11.29 -10.79 13.68
N LYS A 120 11.36 -9.51 14.08
CA LYS A 120 11.72 -9.11 15.44
C LYS A 120 10.69 -9.61 16.45
N TYR A 121 9.42 -9.25 16.27
CA TYR A 121 8.37 -9.55 17.23
C TYR A 121 7.91 -11.00 17.16
N GLY A 122 8.11 -11.70 16.04
CA GLY A 122 8.00 -13.15 15.94
C GLY A 122 9.05 -13.87 16.78
N LYS A 123 10.33 -13.49 16.63
CA LYS A 123 11.46 -14.03 17.43
C LYS A 123 11.32 -13.76 18.92
N GLU A 124 10.81 -12.59 19.30
CA GLU A 124 10.51 -12.23 20.70
C GLU A 124 9.27 -12.96 21.26
N GLY A 125 8.52 -13.68 20.41
CA GLY A 125 7.30 -14.40 20.80
C GLY A 125 6.13 -13.48 21.11
N VAL A 126 6.16 -12.23 20.64
CA VAL A 126 5.03 -11.29 20.74
C VAL A 126 4.00 -11.58 19.66
N LEU A 127 4.44 -11.86 18.43
CA LEU A 127 3.60 -12.41 17.37
C LEU A 127 3.66 -13.93 17.45
N ILE A 128 2.50 -14.60 17.38
CA ILE A 128 2.48 -16.07 17.41
C ILE A 128 2.59 -16.64 15.98
N PRO A 129 3.24 -17.80 15.78
CA PRO A 129 3.22 -18.50 14.49
C PRO A 129 1.80 -18.92 14.10
N LEU A 130 1.45 -18.74 12.83
CA LEU A 130 0.10 -18.96 12.31
C LEU A 130 -0.06 -20.27 11.53
N GLU A 131 1.01 -20.88 11.04
CA GLU A 131 0.95 -22.03 10.12
C GLU A 131 0.19 -23.25 10.69
N ASP A 132 0.33 -23.51 11.99
CA ASP A 132 -0.38 -24.59 12.67
C ASP A 132 -1.87 -24.28 12.88
N LEU A 133 -2.19 -23.01 13.13
CA LEU A 133 -3.56 -22.52 13.23
C LEU A 133 -4.25 -22.61 11.87
N ILE A 134 -3.56 -22.19 10.82
CA ILE A 134 -4.06 -22.20 9.44
C ILE A 134 -4.43 -23.61 9.04
N LYS A 135 -3.51 -24.56 9.22
CA LYS A 135 -3.72 -25.98 8.88
C LYS A 135 -4.93 -26.61 9.57
N LYS A 136 -5.27 -26.16 10.79
CA LYS A 136 -6.33 -26.76 11.62
C LYS A 136 -7.67 -26.05 11.50
N TYR A 137 -7.68 -24.75 11.21
CA TYR A 137 -8.85 -23.89 11.40
C TYR A 137 -9.13 -22.95 10.23
N ALA A 138 -8.23 -22.79 9.25
CA ALA A 138 -8.33 -21.78 8.20
C ALA A 138 -8.28 -22.39 6.78
N PRO A 139 -9.35 -23.10 6.35
CA PRO A 139 -9.37 -23.77 5.06
C PRO A 139 -9.24 -22.82 3.86
N ASN A 140 -9.74 -21.58 3.95
CA ASN A 140 -9.66 -20.63 2.83
C ASN A 140 -8.25 -20.07 2.67
N ILE A 141 -7.58 -19.72 3.77
CA ILE A 141 -6.17 -19.31 3.77
C ILE A 141 -5.27 -20.46 3.30
N GLN A 142 -5.52 -21.68 3.79
CA GLN A 142 -4.78 -22.86 3.38
C GLN A 142 -4.91 -23.08 1.86
N LYS A 143 -6.13 -23.00 1.31
CA LYS A 143 -6.39 -23.08 -0.12
C LYS A 143 -5.69 -21.97 -0.90
N MET A 144 -5.72 -20.73 -0.41
CA MET A 144 -5.03 -19.60 -1.04
C MET A 144 -3.52 -19.87 -1.18
N PHE A 145 -2.88 -20.39 -0.13
CA PHE A 145 -1.45 -20.74 -0.19
C PHE A 145 -1.15 -21.94 -1.10
N GLU A 146 -2.03 -22.92 -1.19
CA GLU A 146 -1.89 -24.05 -2.10
C GLU A 146 -1.99 -23.62 -3.56
N GLU A 147 -2.90 -22.70 -3.88
CA GLU A 147 -3.06 -22.13 -5.22
C GLU A 147 -1.95 -21.11 -5.56
N ASN A 148 -1.34 -20.48 -4.55
CA ASN A 148 -0.38 -19.38 -4.72
C ASN A 148 0.87 -19.61 -3.84
N PRO A 149 1.74 -20.58 -4.19
CA PRO A 149 2.89 -20.95 -3.36
C PRO A 149 3.87 -19.79 -3.12
N ASP A 150 4.03 -18.88 -4.08
CA ASP A 150 4.90 -17.71 -3.94
C ASP A 150 4.39 -16.71 -2.89
N VAL A 151 3.07 -16.64 -2.67
CA VAL A 151 2.50 -15.86 -1.56
C VAL A 151 2.97 -16.46 -0.24
N LYS A 152 2.85 -17.78 -0.08
CA LYS A 152 3.28 -18.47 1.14
C LYS A 152 4.78 -18.25 1.40
N LYS A 153 5.62 -18.39 0.36
CA LYS A 153 7.07 -18.11 0.45
C LYS A 153 7.33 -16.67 0.90
N SER A 154 6.59 -15.71 0.34
CA SER A 154 6.75 -14.28 0.61
C SER A 154 6.27 -13.83 2.00
N VAL A 155 5.54 -14.68 2.73
CA VAL A 155 5.08 -14.41 4.12
C VAL A 155 5.64 -15.38 5.15
N THR A 156 6.56 -16.25 4.76
CA THR A 156 7.28 -17.14 5.68
C THR A 156 8.62 -16.51 6.04
N THR A 157 8.83 -16.21 7.32
CA THR A 157 10.07 -15.60 7.83
C THR A 157 11.25 -16.56 7.75
N VAL A 158 12.47 -16.02 7.98
CA VAL A 158 13.72 -16.77 7.87
C VAL A 158 13.85 -17.96 8.84
N ASP A 159 13.05 -17.99 9.92
CA ASP A 159 12.97 -19.08 10.88
C ASP A 159 11.87 -20.12 10.54
N GLY A 160 11.16 -19.93 9.43
CA GLY A 160 10.17 -20.87 8.90
C GLY A 160 8.74 -20.64 9.39
N HIS A 161 8.47 -19.58 10.15
CA HIS A 161 7.15 -19.27 10.68
C HIS A 161 6.40 -18.25 9.82
N ILE A 162 5.06 -18.25 9.91
CA ILE A 162 4.22 -17.20 9.34
C ILE A 162 3.69 -16.38 10.51
N TYR A 163 4.15 -15.14 10.67
CA TYR A 163 3.73 -14.27 11.79
C TYR A 163 2.63 -13.27 11.43
N ALA A 164 2.45 -13.01 10.13
CA ALA A 164 1.38 -12.16 9.65
C ALA A 164 0.80 -12.68 8.32
N LEU A 165 -0.50 -12.46 8.12
CA LEU A 165 -1.17 -12.76 6.86
C LEU A 165 -1.15 -11.55 5.92
N PRO A 166 -1.04 -11.77 4.60
CA PRO A 166 -1.07 -10.71 3.61
C PRO A 166 -2.50 -10.39 3.16
N MET A 167 -2.70 -9.23 2.56
CA MET A 167 -3.73 -9.12 1.52
C MET A 167 -3.18 -9.69 0.22
N VAL A 168 -4.00 -10.46 -0.48
CA VAL A 168 -3.70 -10.94 -1.83
C VAL A 168 -4.76 -10.40 -2.79
N ASP A 169 -4.35 -9.71 -3.84
CA ASP A 169 -5.25 -9.19 -4.88
C ASP A 169 -4.97 -9.87 -6.22
N LYS A 170 -5.91 -10.72 -6.66
CA LYS A 170 -5.82 -11.46 -7.92
C LYS A 170 -6.02 -10.56 -9.16
N ASN A 171 -6.51 -9.33 -8.99
CA ASN A 171 -6.76 -8.40 -10.08
C ASN A 171 -5.69 -7.31 -10.21
N ALA A 172 -4.76 -7.20 -9.26
CA ALA A 172 -3.76 -6.14 -9.26
C ALA A 172 -2.77 -6.34 -10.43
N VAL A 173 -2.89 -5.52 -11.47
CA VAL A 173 -1.92 -5.49 -12.58
C VAL A 173 -0.93 -4.34 -12.38
N TRP A 174 -1.44 -3.16 -12.08
CA TRP A 174 -0.62 -1.96 -11.93
C TRP A 174 0.12 -1.98 -10.60
N TYR A 175 1.46 -1.93 -10.66
CA TYR A 175 2.29 -1.78 -9.46
C TYR A 175 2.04 -0.43 -8.76
N MET A 176 1.81 0.61 -9.57
CA MET A 176 1.32 1.94 -9.21
C MET A 176 0.41 2.42 -10.33
N GLY A 177 -0.45 3.42 -10.08
CA GLY A 177 -1.30 4.01 -11.14
C GLY A 177 -0.48 4.37 -12.39
N PRO A 178 -1.03 4.21 -13.61
CA PRO A 178 -0.30 4.39 -14.85
C PRO A 178 -0.02 5.87 -15.17
N LEU A 179 0.92 6.10 -16.09
CA LEU A 179 1.07 7.40 -16.73
C LEU A 179 -0.01 7.58 -17.81
N TRP A 180 -0.56 8.78 -17.91
CA TRP A 180 -1.61 9.15 -18.85
C TRP A 180 -1.15 10.28 -19.76
N TYR A 181 -1.36 10.14 -21.07
CA TYR A 181 -1.24 11.26 -21.99
C TYR A 181 -2.54 12.07 -21.98
N ASN A 182 -2.42 13.39 -22.08
CA ASN A 182 -3.54 14.28 -22.31
C ASN A 182 -4.09 14.07 -23.72
N GLY A 183 -5.24 13.40 -23.83
CA GLY A 183 -5.88 13.05 -25.10
C GLY A 183 -6.23 14.25 -25.96
N LYS A 184 -6.76 15.29 -25.31
CA LYS A 184 -7.14 16.57 -25.94
C LYS A 184 -5.93 17.21 -26.63
N TRP A 185 -4.74 17.14 -26.01
CA TRP A 185 -3.50 17.65 -26.59
C TRP A 185 -3.01 16.80 -27.76
N LEU A 186 -3.07 15.47 -27.64
CA LEU A 186 -2.70 14.57 -28.74
C LEU A 186 -3.55 14.86 -29.99
N ASP A 187 -4.86 15.04 -29.82
CA ASP A 187 -5.77 15.34 -30.92
C ASP A 187 -5.55 16.74 -31.52
N ALA A 188 -5.35 17.76 -30.69
CA ALA A 188 -5.03 19.12 -31.16
C ALA A 188 -3.78 19.15 -32.04
N LEU A 189 -2.79 18.30 -31.71
CA LEU A 189 -1.53 18.18 -32.44
C LEU A 189 -1.56 17.13 -33.57
N GLY A 190 -2.69 16.45 -33.77
CA GLY A 190 -2.84 15.41 -34.78
C GLY A 190 -1.95 14.18 -34.55
N VAL A 191 -1.60 13.87 -33.30
CA VAL A 191 -0.78 12.71 -32.92
C VAL A 191 -1.65 11.46 -32.92
N LYS A 192 -1.42 10.56 -33.87
CA LYS A 192 -2.20 9.31 -34.02
C LYS A 192 -1.47 8.06 -33.56
N GLU A 193 -0.15 8.11 -33.48
CA GLU A 193 0.66 7.04 -32.88
C GLU A 193 1.37 7.59 -31.64
N LEU A 194 1.29 6.85 -30.54
CA LEU A 194 2.02 7.16 -29.31
C LEU A 194 3.51 6.80 -29.47
N PRO A 195 4.40 7.49 -28.74
CA PRO A 195 5.83 7.17 -28.73
C PRO A 195 6.12 5.70 -28.43
N LYS A 196 7.11 5.15 -29.13
CA LYS A 196 7.68 3.80 -28.94
C LYS A 196 9.15 3.86 -28.52
N THR A 197 9.76 5.05 -28.56
CA THR A 197 11.14 5.30 -28.15
C THR A 197 11.26 6.57 -27.31
N THR A 198 12.32 6.68 -26.50
CA THR A 198 12.65 7.91 -25.76
C THR A 198 12.83 9.13 -26.68
N ASP A 199 13.33 8.94 -27.90
CA ASP A 199 13.50 10.04 -28.87
C ASP A 199 12.17 10.54 -29.44
N GLU A 200 11.22 9.63 -29.71
CA GLU A 200 9.85 9.97 -30.09
C GLU A 200 9.11 10.66 -28.94
N LEU A 201 9.31 10.20 -27.70
CA LEU A 201 8.72 10.83 -26.51
C LEU A 201 9.26 12.25 -26.33
N TYR A 202 10.58 12.42 -26.44
CA TYR A 202 11.22 13.74 -26.43
C TYR A 202 10.64 14.65 -27.53
N THR A 203 10.48 14.13 -28.75
CA THR A 203 9.90 14.89 -29.86
C THR A 203 8.47 15.32 -29.56
N LEU A 204 7.63 14.42 -29.04
CA LEU A 204 6.28 14.75 -28.61
C LEU A 204 6.26 15.82 -27.52
N PHE A 205 7.13 15.72 -26.52
CA PHE A 205 7.23 16.73 -25.46
C PHE A 205 7.64 18.11 -25.99
N LYS A 206 8.53 18.18 -26.99
CA LYS A 206 8.83 19.45 -27.67
C LYS A 206 7.56 20.05 -28.27
N ARG A 207 6.73 19.25 -28.95
CA ARG A 207 5.47 19.71 -29.54
C ARG A 207 4.49 20.19 -28.48
N PHE A 208 4.29 19.42 -27.40
CA PHE A 208 3.48 19.85 -26.26
C PHE A 208 3.92 21.22 -25.73
N LYS A 209 5.24 21.47 -25.67
CA LYS A 209 5.76 22.73 -25.15
C LYS A 209 5.60 23.93 -26.09
N THR A 210 5.58 23.72 -27.40
CA THR A 210 5.74 24.82 -28.38
C THR A 210 4.56 25.05 -29.30
N GLU A 211 3.61 24.12 -29.38
CA GLU A 211 2.51 24.16 -30.36
C GLU A 211 1.16 24.56 -29.75
N ASP A 212 1.11 25.05 -28.51
CA ASP A 212 -0.11 25.54 -27.82
C ASP A 212 -1.29 24.53 -27.87
N PRO A 213 -1.08 23.25 -27.49
CA PRO A 213 -2.14 22.24 -27.58
C PRO A 213 -3.34 22.53 -26.67
N ASN A 214 -3.20 23.39 -25.65
CA ASN A 214 -4.33 23.81 -24.82
C ASN A 214 -5.12 24.98 -25.43
N GLY A 215 -4.58 25.64 -26.47
CA GLY A 215 -5.24 26.65 -27.30
C GLY A 215 -5.46 27.99 -26.60
N ASN A 216 -4.71 28.29 -25.54
CA ASN A 216 -4.91 29.51 -24.75
C ASN A 216 -4.00 30.69 -25.18
N GLY A 217 -3.08 30.44 -26.11
CA GLY A 217 -2.15 31.44 -26.66
C GLY A 217 -1.00 31.82 -25.72
N LYS A 218 -0.76 31.05 -24.65
CA LYS A 218 0.35 31.21 -23.70
C LYS A 218 1.17 29.92 -23.69
N ALA A 219 2.47 30.04 -23.51
CA ALA A 219 3.37 28.88 -23.38
C ALA A 219 3.37 28.32 -21.94
N ASP A 220 2.20 27.94 -21.43
CA ASP A 220 2.01 27.45 -20.06
C ASP A 220 1.90 25.92 -19.96
N GLU A 221 2.08 25.21 -21.07
CA GLU A 221 2.14 23.75 -21.10
C GLU A 221 3.36 23.19 -20.38
N ILE A 222 3.11 22.13 -19.63
CA ILE A 222 4.07 21.30 -18.90
C ILE A 222 4.02 19.89 -19.53
N PRO A 223 4.96 19.52 -20.40
CA PRO A 223 4.91 18.25 -21.11
C PRO A 223 4.95 17.02 -20.19
N PHE A 224 5.72 17.07 -19.10
CA PHE A 224 5.78 16.01 -18.10
C PHE A 224 5.80 16.59 -16.68
N SER A 225 4.91 16.10 -15.82
CA SER A 225 4.86 16.48 -14.39
C SER A 225 4.74 15.27 -13.49
N SER A 226 5.33 15.38 -12.31
CA SER A 226 5.48 14.32 -11.32
C SER A 226 5.71 14.92 -9.93
N VAL A 227 5.42 14.16 -8.87
CA VAL A 227 5.77 14.50 -7.48
C VAL A 227 7.01 13.72 -7.06
N ALA A 228 8.14 14.42 -6.87
CA ALA A 228 9.43 13.87 -6.47
C ALA A 228 9.94 12.68 -7.33
N LEU A 229 9.37 12.46 -8.52
CA LEU A 229 9.53 11.25 -9.35
C LEU A 229 8.93 9.98 -8.74
N ASP A 230 8.46 9.97 -7.49
CA ASP A 230 7.94 8.76 -6.83
C ASP A 230 6.73 8.14 -7.52
N ASP A 231 5.95 8.97 -8.20
CA ASP A 231 4.75 8.54 -8.93
C ASP A 231 5.01 8.12 -10.38
N SER A 232 6.20 8.32 -10.92
CA SER A 232 6.46 8.14 -12.37
C SER A 232 7.77 7.42 -12.69
N ARG A 233 8.73 7.42 -11.76
CA ARG A 233 10.09 6.90 -11.94
C ARG A 233 10.08 5.47 -12.47
N GLN A 234 9.31 4.58 -11.86
CA GLN A 234 9.30 3.16 -12.27
C GLN A 234 8.75 2.95 -13.69
N TRP A 235 7.77 3.74 -14.14
CA TRP A 235 7.27 3.68 -15.52
C TRP A 235 8.32 4.14 -16.54
N LEU A 236 9.11 5.17 -16.19
CA LEU A 236 10.15 5.70 -17.05
C LEU A 236 11.43 4.84 -17.05
N LEU A 237 11.79 4.27 -15.89
CA LEU A 237 12.86 3.28 -15.75
C LEU A 237 12.63 2.05 -16.62
N GLY A 238 11.36 1.72 -16.88
CA GLY A 238 10.97 0.68 -17.82
C GLY A 238 11.60 0.81 -19.20
N ALA A 239 11.85 2.04 -19.66
CA ALA A 239 12.52 2.30 -20.94
C ALA A 239 14.02 1.98 -20.95
N PHE A 240 14.59 1.79 -19.77
CA PHE A 240 16.00 1.49 -19.54
C PHE A 240 16.20 0.07 -18.98
N GLY A 241 15.14 -0.75 -18.99
CA GLY A 241 15.19 -2.17 -18.65
C GLY A 241 14.98 -2.50 -17.18
N PHE A 242 14.51 -1.53 -16.38
CA PHE A 242 14.33 -1.69 -14.93
C PHE A 242 12.86 -1.61 -14.53
N THR A 243 12.44 -2.45 -13.59
CA THR A 243 11.10 -2.40 -12.99
C THR A 243 11.10 -1.75 -11.61
N ASN A 244 12.28 -1.56 -10.99
CA ASN A 244 12.37 -0.98 -9.67
C ASN A 244 13.51 0.02 -9.53
N TRP A 245 13.28 1.04 -8.68
CA TRP A 245 14.33 1.96 -8.23
C TRP A 245 14.91 1.45 -6.91
N GLY A 246 15.96 0.65 -7.00
CA GLY A 246 16.61 0.03 -5.85
C GLY A 246 17.05 -1.38 -6.17
N ILE A 247 16.74 -2.32 -5.28
CA ILE A 247 17.05 -3.75 -5.49
C ILE A 247 16.18 -4.31 -6.63
N GLU A 248 16.84 -4.92 -7.60
CA GLU A 248 16.25 -5.53 -8.78
C GLU A 248 16.86 -6.92 -8.98
N GLU A 249 16.12 -7.83 -9.59
CA GLU A 249 16.62 -9.12 -10.07
C GLU A 249 16.62 -9.13 -11.61
N ILE A 250 17.77 -9.53 -12.18
CA ILE A 250 17.96 -9.72 -13.62
C ILE A 250 18.67 -11.06 -13.84
N ASP A 251 17.96 -12.02 -14.43
CA ASP A 251 18.48 -13.35 -14.81
C ASP A 251 19.15 -14.11 -13.64
N GLY A 252 18.52 -14.06 -12.47
CA GLY A 252 18.94 -14.68 -11.21
C GLY A 252 20.00 -13.89 -10.44
N LYS A 253 20.40 -12.71 -10.93
CA LYS A 253 21.37 -11.84 -10.27
C LYS A 253 20.69 -10.61 -9.70
N VAL A 254 20.99 -10.35 -8.44
CA VAL A 254 20.55 -9.14 -7.76
C VAL A 254 21.48 -8.00 -8.12
N VAL A 255 20.88 -6.87 -8.49
CA VAL A 255 21.56 -5.62 -8.80
C VAL A 255 20.92 -4.47 -8.02
N TYR A 256 21.57 -3.31 -8.02
CA TYR A 256 21.01 -2.09 -7.47
C TYR A 256 20.87 -1.06 -8.58
N THR A 257 19.65 -0.85 -9.07
CA THR A 257 19.35 -0.02 -10.25
C THR A 257 20.10 1.32 -10.26
N PRO A 258 20.17 2.10 -9.16
CA PRO A 258 20.91 3.36 -9.15
C PRO A 258 22.41 3.26 -9.50
N ALA A 259 23.01 2.07 -9.43
CA ALA A 259 24.42 1.83 -9.75
C ALA A 259 24.65 1.30 -11.17
N GLU A 260 23.58 1.01 -11.92
CA GLU A 260 23.67 0.40 -13.24
C GLU A 260 23.84 1.43 -14.37
N ASP A 261 24.52 1.04 -15.45
CA ASP A 261 24.75 1.94 -16.60
C ASP A 261 23.43 2.42 -17.25
N GLY A 262 22.41 1.57 -17.31
CA GLY A 262 21.10 1.97 -17.83
C GLY A 262 20.43 3.06 -16.98
N TYR A 263 20.74 3.16 -15.68
CA TYR A 263 20.26 4.26 -14.84
C TYR A 263 20.97 5.57 -15.16
N LYS A 264 22.25 5.54 -15.54
CA LYS A 264 22.95 6.72 -16.07
C LYS A 264 22.31 7.22 -17.36
N ASP A 265 21.88 6.31 -18.24
CA ASP A 265 21.17 6.66 -19.46
C ASP A 265 19.79 7.28 -19.15
N TYR A 266 19.08 6.73 -18.15
CA TYR A 266 17.86 7.34 -17.61
C TYR A 266 18.10 8.77 -17.10
N LEU A 267 19.11 8.98 -16.25
CA LEU A 267 19.45 10.31 -15.73
C LEU A 267 19.83 11.28 -16.85
N THR A 268 20.52 10.80 -17.89
CA THR A 268 20.88 11.60 -19.07
C THR A 268 19.63 12.05 -19.83
N PHE A 269 18.67 11.15 -20.03
CA PHE A 269 17.39 11.49 -20.65
C PHE A 269 16.60 12.48 -19.80
N MET A 270 16.48 12.24 -18.49
CA MET A 270 15.76 13.13 -17.57
C MET A 270 16.42 14.51 -17.45
N ASN A 271 17.75 14.59 -17.41
CA ASN A 271 18.48 15.86 -17.44
C ASN A 271 18.19 16.64 -18.73
N LYS A 272 18.20 15.97 -19.89
CA LYS A 272 17.81 16.60 -21.16
C LYS A 272 16.38 17.17 -21.12
N LEU A 273 15.42 16.44 -20.56
CA LEU A 273 14.05 16.95 -20.40
C LEU A 273 13.97 18.17 -19.48
N TYR A 274 14.71 18.17 -18.38
CA TYR A 274 14.75 19.28 -17.44
C TYR A 274 15.41 20.53 -18.05
N ASP A 275 16.60 20.37 -18.66
CA ASP A 275 17.36 21.46 -19.28
C ASP A 275 16.58 22.15 -20.41
N GLU A 276 15.80 21.36 -21.16
CA GLU A 276 14.95 21.86 -22.24
C GLU A 276 13.55 22.31 -21.78
N LYS A 277 13.29 22.33 -20.46
CA LYS A 277 12.02 22.75 -19.84
C LYS A 277 10.81 21.94 -20.33
N LEU A 278 11.03 20.65 -20.55
CA LEU A 278 10.00 19.66 -20.89
C LEU A 278 9.46 18.94 -19.66
N MET A 279 10.16 19.08 -18.54
CA MET A 279 9.74 18.61 -17.23
C MET A 279 9.28 19.78 -16.36
N ASP A 280 8.31 19.53 -15.49
CA ASP A 280 7.83 20.49 -14.49
C ASP A 280 8.97 20.96 -13.59
N PRO A 281 9.32 22.26 -13.55
CA PRO A 281 10.39 22.75 -12.70
C PRO A 281 10.10 22.58 -11.21
N GLU A 282 8.84 22.38 -10.82
CA GLU A 282 8.44 22.18 -9.43
C GLU A 282 8.39 20.70 -9.01
N THR A 283 8.79 19.73 -9.86
CA THR A 283 8.70 18.30 -9.55
C THR A 283 9.28 17.93 -8.19
N PHE A 284 10.43 18.49 -7.81
CA PHE A 284 11.11 18.18 -6.54
C PHE A 284 10.61 18.98 -5.33
N SER A 285 9.60 19.83 -5.50
CA SER A 285 9.09 20.71 -4.43
C SER A 285 7.57 20.76 -4.32
N GLN A 286 6.83 20.30 -5.33
CA GLN A 286 5.38 20.38 -5.36
C GLN A 286 4.72 19.23 -4.58
N SER A 287 3.54 19.50 -4.02
CA SER A 287 2.64 18.48 -3.50
C SER A 287 1.78 17.87 -4.61
N ASN A 288 1.11 16.75 -4.31
CA ASN A 288 0.16 16.13 -5.23
C ASN A 288 -1.02 17.06 -5.53
N GLU A 289 -1.49 17.84 -4.57
CA GLU A 289 -2.57 18.82 -4.76
C GLU A 289 -2.15 19.94 -5.72
N GLN A 290 -0.89 20.37 -5.66
CA GLN A 290 -0.35 21.35 -6.61
C GLN A 290 -0.25 20.77 -8.03
N LYS A 291 0.18 19.51 -8.18
CA LYS A 291 0.14 18.80 -9.47
C LYS A 291 -1.30 18.71 -10.00
N LYS A 292 -2.27 18.32 -9.17
CA LYS A 292 -3.70 18.23 -9.55
C LYS A 292 -4.27 19.59 -9.96
N ALA A 293 -3.90 20.68 -9.28
CA ALA A 293 -4.33 22.02 -9.68
C ALA A 293 -3.85 22.40 -11.10
N LYS A 294 -2.64 21.97 -11.49
CA LYS A 294 -2.13 22.13 -12.88
C LYS A 294 -2.88 21.26 -13.88
N GLY A 295 -3.21 20.02 -13.50
CA GLY A 295 -4.04 19.12 -14.29
C GLY A 295 -5.42 19.73 -14.58
N GLN A 296 -6.09 20.25 -13.56
CA GLN A 296 -7.38 20.95 -13.66
C GLN A 296 -7.31 22.26 -14.45
N ALA A 297 -6.14 22.87 -14.52
CA ALA A 297 -5.88 24.03 -15.38
C ALA A 297 -5.58 23.64 -16.84
N ASN A 298 -5.66 22.36 -17.20
CA ASN A 298 -5.29 21.81 -18.52
C ASN A 298 -3.86 22.18 -18.94
N GLN A 299 -2.90 22.03 -18.01
CA GLN A 299 -1.50 22.38 -18.24
C GLN A 299 -0.56 21.17 -18.35
N LEU A 300 -1.05 19.94 -18.17
CA LEU A 300 -0.21 18.73 -18.13
C LEU A 300 -0.35 17.88 -19.40
N GLY A 301 0.78 17.46 -19.98
CA GLY A 301 0.85 16.58 -21.15
C GLY A 301 0.94 15.09 -20.82
N LEU A 302 1.88 14.70 -19.95
CA LEU A 302 2.05 13.36 -19.40
C LEU A 302 2.13 13.46 -17.87
N PHE A 303 1.30 12.71 -17.17
CA PHE A 303 1.23 12.73 -15.71
C PHE A 303 0.76 11.38 -15.17
N GLN A 304 1.03 11.09 -13.89
CA GLN A 304 0.56 9.88 -13.23
C GLN A 304 -0.66 10.16 -12.35
N ASP A 305 -1.64 9.27 -12.40
CA ASP A 305 -2.67 9.06 -11.39
C ASP A 305 -3.28 7.65 -11.57
N TRP A 306 -4.13 7.18 -10.66
CA TRP A 306 -4.84 5.91 -10.84
C TRP A 306 -5.76 5.95 -12.06
N PHE A 307 -6.48 7.05 -12.23
CA PHE A 307 -7.29 7.36 -13.39
C PHE A 307 -7.03 8.80 -13.81
N SER A 308 -6.96 9.09 -15.11
CA SER A 308 -6.56 10.43 -15.60
C SER A 308 -7.42 11.56 -15.01
N TYR A 309 -8.73 11.33 -14.89
CA TYR A 309 -9.70 12.28 -14.34
C TYR A 309 -9.49 12.65 -12.87
N PHE A 310 -8.74 11.86 -12.09
CA PHE A 310 -8.36 12.25 -10.72
C PHE A 310 -7.39 13.43 -10.68
N THR A 311 -6.63 13.64 -11.75
CA THR A 311 -5.71 14.77 -11.91
C THR A 311 -6.31 15.86 -12.80
N THR A 312 -7.00 15.53 -13.89
CA THR A 312 -7.60 16.56 -14.77
C THR A 312 -8.88 17.15 -14.20
N GLY A 313 -9.59 16.44 -13.33
CA GLY A 313 -10.92 16.86 -12.84
C GLY A 313 -12.02 16.73 -13.91
N ASP A 314 -11.72 16.06 -15.03
CA ASP A 314 -12.69 15.74 -16.06
C ASP A 314 -13.72 14.70 -15.57
N LYS A 315 -14.73 14.44 -16.39
CA LYS A 315 -15.65 13.32 -16.16
C LYS A 315 -15.05 12.03 -16.71
N GLU A 316 -15.53 10.90 -16.18
CA GLU A 316 -15.09 9.56 -16.60
C GLU A 316 -15.30 9.34 -18.11
N GLU A 317 -16.38 9.88 -18.71
CA GLU A 317 -16.63 9.76 -20.15
C GLU A 317 -15.65 10.56 -21.01
N GLU A 318 -15.12 11.67 -20.49
CA GLU A 318 -14.12 12.49 -21.18
C GLU A 318 -12.72 11.87 -21.07
N ALA A 319 -12.45 11.14 -19.98
CA ALA A 319 -11.19 10.44 -19.75
C ALA A 319 -10.97 9.22 -20.66
N LEU A 320 -12.01 8.77 -21.40
CA LEU A 320 -11.87 7.72 -22.42
C LEU A 320 -10.92 8.11 -23.56
N ASP A 321 -10.67 9.40 -23.73
CA ASP A 321 -9.77 9.93 -24.76
C ASP A 321 -8.32 10.07 -24.26
N ASP A 322 -8.03 9.82 -22.97
CA ASP A 322 -6.68 9.89 -22.39
C ASP A 322 -6.00 8.52 -22.46
N PRO A 323 -5.14 8.23 -23.44
CA PRO A 323 -4.50 6.93 -23.52
C PRO A 323 -3.43 6.76 -22.43
N MET A 324 -3.33 5.54 -21.91
CA MET A 324 -2.23 5.14 -21.05
C MET A 324 -0.90 5.18 -21.82
N TYR A 325 0.14 5.58 -21.10
CA TYR A 325 1.53 5.36 -21.47
C TYR A 325 1.81 3.87 -21.63
N GLN A 326 2.67 3.54 -22.59
CA GLN A 326 3.20 2.20 -22.80
C GLN A 326 4.72 2.25 -22.55
N PRO A 327 5.34 1.18 -22.02
CA PRO A 327 6.78 1.07 -22.00
C PRO A 327 7.37 1.30 -23.39
N ILE A 328 8.36 2.20 -23.47
CA ILE A 328 9.05 2.57 -24.71
C ILE A 328 10.49 2.09 -24.65
N SER A 329 11.11 1.86 -25.81
CA SER A 329 12.54 1.52 -25.86
C SER A 329 13.43 2.76 -25.74
N SER A 330 14.71 2.54 -25.47
CA SER A 330 15.73 3.59 -25.48
C SER A 330 16.97 3.15 -26.26
N SER A 331 17.95 4.05 -26.38
CA SER A 331 19.26 3.68 -26.91
C SER A 331 20.00 2.67 -26.02
N ALA A 332 19.63 2.56 -24.74
CA ALA A 332 20.26 1.64 -23.78
C ALA A 332 19.77 0.20 -23.96
N THR A 333 18.49 0.03 -24.34
CA THR A 333 17.86 -1.29 -24.50
C THR A 333 16.64 -1.24 -25.41
N ASP A 334 16.47 -2.29 -26.22
CA ASP A 334 15.25 -2.55 -27.00
C ASP A 334 14.18 -3.32 -26.19
N LYS A 335 14.53 -3.80 -24.99
CA LYS A 335 13.66 -4.57 -24.09
C LYS A 335 13.04 -3.67 -23.03
N ALA A 336 12.07 -2.85 -23.43
CA ALA A 336 11.27 -2.10 -22.47
C ALA A 336 10.52 -3.05 -21.52
N VAL A 337 10.38 -2.64 -20.26
CA VAL A 337 9.66 -3.40 -19.23
C VAL A 337 8.65 -2.52 -18.51
N ALA A 338 7.63 -3.13 -17.90
CA ALA A 338 6.71 -2.48 -16.97
C ALA A 338 6.74 -3.20 -15.62
N PRO A 339 6.64 -2.46 -14.49
CA PRO A 339 6.45 -3.09 -13.20
C PRO A 339 5.05 -3.70 -13.09
N LEU A 340 4.97 -5.02 -12.84
CA LEU A 340 3.73 -5.72 -12.50
C LEU A 340 3.55 -5.73 -10.99
N SER A 341 2.34 -5.45 -10.50
CA SER A 341 2.03 -5.69 -9.09
C SER A 341 2.19 -7.19 -8.77
N PRO A 342 2.87 -7.57 -7.68
CA PRO A 342 2.87 -8.97 -7.23
C PRO A 342 1.49 -9.39 -6.69
N GLY A 343 0.57 -8.43 -6.47
CA GLY A 343 -0.72 -8.68 -5.83
C GLY A 343 -0.59 -9.10 -4.36
N ILE A 344 0.58 -8.90 -3.72
CA ILE A 344 0.86 -9.32 -2.34
C ILE A 344 1.19 -8.09 -1.49
N TYR A 345 0.45 -7.90 -0.40
CA TYR A 345 0.67 -6.84 0.57
C TYR A 345 0.81 -7.47 1.95
N ARG A 346 2.04 -7.51 2.49
CA ARG A 346 2.38 -8.23 3.74
C ARG A 346 1.86 -7.52 4.99
N GLY A 347 1.90 -8.21 6.13
CA GLY A 347 1.72 -7.59 7.44
C GLY A 347 0.31 -7.11 7.78
N GLN A 348 -0.72 -7.62 7.09
CA GLN A 348 -2.09 -7.08 7.20
C GLN A 348 -2.87 -7.66 8.39
N PHE A 349 -2.51 -8.85 8.86
CA PHE A 349 -3.10 -9.45 10.05
C PHE A 349 -2.08 -10.17 10.88
N ALA A 350 -2.05 -9.93 12.19
CA ALA A 350 -1.26 -10.73 13.10
C ALA A 350 -2.00 -11.00 14.40
N ILE A 351 -1.72 -12.15 15.00
CA ILE A 351 -2.24 -12.56 16.30
C ILE A 351 -1.09 -12.43 17.31
N THR A 352 -1.35 -11.81 18.46
CA THR A 352 -0.31 -11.61 19.47
C THR A 352 -0.40 -12.63 20.59
N ASN A 353 0.66 -12.76 21.38
CA ASN A 353 0.69 -13.59 22.58
C ASN A 353 -0.25 -13.12 23.70
N LYS A 354 -0.96 -12.00 23.51
CA LYS A 354 -2.00 -11.57 24.43
C LYS A 354 -3.28 -12.36 24.25
N THR A 355 -3.58 -12.87 23.04
CA THR A 355 -4.86 -13.53 22.82
C THR A 355 -4.99 -14.83 23.62
N ALA A 356 -6.17 -15.02 24.22
CA ALA A 356 -6.54 -16.29 24.85
C ALA A 356 -7.03 -17.33 23.83
N ASN A 357 -7.56 -16.84 22.71
CA ASN A 357 -8.35 -17.60 21.75
C ASN A 357 -7.80 -17.38 20.32
N PRO A 358 -6.52 -17.74 20.06
CA PRO A 358 -5.93 -17.58 18.73
C PRO A 358 -6.66 -18.39 17.66
N GLU A 359 -7.26 -19.53 18.04
CA GLU A 359 -8.08 -20.35 17.16
C GLU A 359 -9.38 -19.62 16.74
N ALA A 360 -9.95 -18.76 17.59
CA ALA A 360 -11.11 -17.94 17.19
C ALA A 360 -10.69 -16.83 16.22
N ALA A 361 -9.57 -16.15 16.51
CA ALA A 361 -9.05 -15.07 15.68
C ALA A 361 -8.67 -15.55 14.27
N ILE A 362 -8.03 -16.72 14.14
CA ILE A 362 -7.67 -17.27 12.83
C ILE A 362 -8.92 -17.68 12.02
N ARG A 363 -9.94 -18.28 12.66
CA ARG A 363 -11.20 -18.60 11.98
C ARG A 363 -11.95 -17.35 11.54
N TRP A 364 -11.88 -16.29 12.33
CA TRP A 364 -12.51 -15.02 12.02
C TRP A 364 -11.91 -14.40 10.75
N VAL A 365 -10.58 -14.37 10.65
CA VAL A 365 -9.91 -13.78 9.48
C VAL A 365 -9.95 -14.71 8.25
N ASP A 366 -9.99 -16.04 8.44
CA ASP A 366 -10.09 -17.00 7.34
C ASP A 366 -11.30 -16.73 6.44
N TYR A 367 -12.42 -16.26 7.02
CA TYR A 367 -13.60 -15.88 6.25
C TYR A 367 -13.28 -14.86 5.15
N LEU A 368 -12.39 -13.90 5.41
CA LEU A 368 -12.03 -12.84 4.45
C LEU A 368 -11.23 -13.36 3.25
N TYR A 369 -10.77 -14.61 3.29
CA TYR A 369 -10.14 -15.31 2.17
C TYR A 369 -11.13 -16.18 1.40
N SER A 370 -12.41 -16.24 1.79
CA SER A 370 -13.51 -16.84 1.01
C SER A 370 -14.10 -15.82 0.02
N THR A 371 -14.90 -16.31 -0.93
CA THR A 371 -15.65 -15.45 -1.86
C THR A 371 -16.65 -14.57 -1.12
N GLU A 372 -17.41 -15.13 -0.20
CA GLU A 372 -18.42 -14.42 0.59
C GLU A 372 -17.79 -13.39 1.54
N GLY A 373 -16.63 -13.69 2.12
CA GLY A 373 -15.90 -12.73 2.95
C GLY A 373 -15.28 -11.61 2.14
N ASN A 374 -14.73 -11.90 0.96
CA ASN A 374 -14.28 -10.87 0.02
C ASN A 374 -15.43 -9.93 -0.37
N GLU A 375 -16.61 -10.47 -0.72
CA GLU A 375 -17.79 -9.68 -1.05
C GLU A 375 -18.27 -8.84 0.15
N LEU A 376 -18.41 -9.44 1.33
CA LEU A 376 -18.84 -8.72 2.54
C LEU A 376 -17.87 -7.58 2.88
N LEU A 377 -16.56 -7.82 2.75
CA LEU A 377 -15.53 -6.85 3.03
C LEU A 377 -15.54 -5.69 2.03
N ASN A 378 -15.70 -5.98 0.74
CA ASN A 378 -15.61 -4.95 -0.30
C ASN A 378 -16.92 -4.15 -0.42
N ILE A 379 -18.07 -4.81 -0.51
CA ILE A 379 -19.35 -4.18 -0.86
C ILE A 379 -20.46 -4.43 0.18
N GLY A 380 -20.20 -5.13 1.28
CA GLY A 380 -21.23 -5.43 2.26
C GLY A 380 -22.34 -6.31 1.70
N LYS A 381 -23.54 -6.19 2.30
CA LYS A 381 -24.73 -6.95 1.90
C LYS A 381 -25.59 -6.17 0.91
N ALA A 382 -26.48 -6.88 0.23
CA ALA A 382 -27.55 -6.25 -0.53
C ALA A 382 -28.33 -5.27 0.37
N GLY A 383 -28.51 -4.04 -0.11
CA GLY A 383 -29.05 -2.90 0.64
C GLY A 383 -28.01 -1.97 1.27
N ASP A 384 -26.73 -2.37 1.35
CA ASP A 384 -25.65 -1.48 1.83
C ASP A 384 -25.23 -0.52 0.71
N VAL A 385 -24.43 -0.99 -0.26
CA VAL A 385 -23.99 -0.17 -1.41
C VAL A 385 -24.43 -0.73 -2.76
N TRP A 386 -25.09 -1.88 -2.75
CA TRP A 386 -25.53 -2.59 -3.94
C TRP A 386 -26.86 -3.30 -3.70
N ASP A 387 -27.55 -3.67 -4.77
CA ASP A 387 -28.75 -4.51 -4.70
C ASP A 387 -28.86 -5.41 -5.93
N TRP A 388 -29.70 -6.45 -5.84
CA TRP A 388 -30.01 -7.31 -6.97
C TRP A 388 -30.87 -6.56 -7.98
N VAL A 389 -30.49 -6.69 -9.25
CA VAL A 389 -31.40 -6.44 -10.38
C VAL A 389 -32.21 -7.70 -10.64
N ASP A 390 -31.51 -8.84 -10.66
CA ASP A 390 -32.08 -10.18 -10.75
C ASP A 390 -31.17 -11.18 -10.03
N GLU A 391 -31.64 -11.66 -8.89
CA GLU A 391 -30.92 -12.62 -8.04
C GLU A 391 -30.69 -13.97 -8.75
N ALA A 392 -31.61 -14.39 -9.63
CA ALA A 392 -31.51 -15.68 -10.32
C ALA A 392 -30.38 -15.70 -11.35
N SER A 393 -30.14 -14.58 -12.03
CA SER A 393 -29.00 -14.43 -12.96
C SER A 393 -27.72 -13.95 -12.27
N GLY A 394 -27.79 -13.53 -11.00
CA GLY A 394 -26.68 -12.92 -10.29
C GLY A 394 -26.40 -11.47 -10.71
N THR A 395 -27.35 -10.80 -11.37
CA THR A 395 -27.16 -9.43 -11.86
C THR A 395 -27.35 -8.42 -10.72
N ARG A 396 -26.36 -7.55 -10.52
CA ARG A 396 -26.27 -6.57 -9.43
C ARG A 396 -26.21 -5.15 -9.99
N LYS A 397 -26.60 -4.18 -9.16
CA LYS A 397 -26.41 -2.75 -9.41
C LYS A 397 -25.84 -2.07 -8.18
N LEU A 398 -25.04 -1.03 -8.38
CA LEU A 398 -24.67 -0.11 -7.32
C LEU A 398 -25.88 0.77 -6.98
N LEU A 399 -25.99 1.13 -5.70
CA LEU A 399 -26.99 2.07 -5.21
C LEU A 399 -26.44 3.50 -5.25
N ASP A 400 -27.34 4.47 -5.15
CA ASP A 400 -26.94 5.85 -4.86
C ASP A 400 -26.52 5.97 -3.39
N SER A 401 -25.56 6.86 -3.12
CA SER A 401 -25.16 7.16 -1.73
C SER A 401 -26.36 7.69 -0.94
N PRO A 402 -26.65 7.14 0.26
CA PRO A 402 -27.66 7.68 1.14
C PRO A 402 -27.17 8.92 1.91
N VAL A 403 -25.91 9.32 1.75
CA VAL A 403 -25.31 10.47 2.43
C VAL A 403 -25.12 11.62 1.44
N GLU A 404 -25.78 12.74 1.72
CA GLU A 404 -25.71 13.94 0.88
C GLU A 404 -24.26 14.43 0.70
N GLY A 405 -23.88 14.74 -0.54
CA GLY A 405 -22.55 15.23 -0.88
C GLY A 405 -21.45 14.16 -0.90
N LYS A 406 -21.78 12.88 -0.68
CA LYS A 406 -20.85 11.75 -0.78
C LYS A 406 -21.19 10.86 -1.97
N THR A 407 -20.16 10.35 -2.64
CA THR A 407 -20.33 9.29 -3.65
C THR A 407 -20.69 7.96 -2.99
N ILE A 408 -21.16 6.98 -3.78
CA ILE A 408 -21.41 5.63 -3.24
C ILE A 408 -20.14 4.99 -2.68
N GLU A 409 -18.98 5.30 -3.28
CA GLU A 409 -17.67 4.83 -2.82
C GLU A 409 -17.28 5.47 -1.48
N ASP A 410 -17.52 6.77 -1.29
CA ASP A 410 -17.34 7.41 0.02
C ASP A 410 -18.23 6.80 1.10
N TYR A 411 -19.46 6.41 0.74
CA TYR A 411 -20.37 5.72 1.66
C TYR A 411 -19.90 4.30 1.97
N ARG A 412 -19.39 3.56 0.98
CA ARG A 412 -18.75 2.24 1.18
C ARG A 412 -17.61 2.32 2.20
N GLY A 413 -16.78 3.37 2.14
CA GLY A 413 -15.75 3.64 3.14
C GLY A 413 -16.28 3.87 4.57
N MET A 414 -17.57 4.13 4.75
CA MET A 414 -18.21 4.22 6.06
C MET A 414 -18.78 2.88 6.57
N THR A 415 -18.90 1.87 5.70
CA THR A 415 -19.52 0.58 6.05
C THR A 415 -18.51 -0.55 6.25
N THR A 416 -17.28 -0.41 5.73
CA THR A 416 -16.20 -1.39 5.81
C THR A 416 -14.84 -0.73 6.12
N PRO A 417 -13.90 -1.42 6.79
CA PRO A 417 -12.53 -0.94 6.94
C PRO A 417 -11.75 -0.95 5.62
N ASP A 418 -12.25 -1.61 4.57
CA ASP A 418 -11.54 -1.79 3.30
C ASP A 418 -11.62 -0.57 2.36
N PHE A 419 -11.09 0.56 2.81
CA PHE A 419 -11.08 1.81 2.07
C PHE A 419 -9.80 2.60 2.38
N GLY A 420 -9.04 2.99 1.37
CA GLY A 420 -7.80 3.77 1.55
C GLY A 420 -6.67 3.07 2.32
N ILE A 421 -6.86 1.82 2.72
CA ILE A 421 -5.88 0.94 3.36
C ILE A 421 -6.01 -0.47 2.78
N ASN A 422 -5.00 -1.31 3.03
CA ASN A 422 -5.10 -2.75 2.79
C ASN A 422 -5.49 -3.46 4.09
N VAL A 423 -6.21 -4.56 3.94
CA VAL A 423 -6.71 -5.40 5.04
C VAL A 423 -6.58 -6.87 4.62
N PRO A 424 -6.46 -7.83 5.56
CA PRO A 424 -6.25 -9.23 5.22
C PRO A 424 -7.44 -9.80 4.43
N ALA A 425 -7.22 -10.17 3.18
CA ALA A 425 -8.26 -10.73 2.32
C ALA A 425 -7.65 -11.45 1.11
N LEU A 426 -8.46 -12.28 0.46
CA LEU A 426 -8.24 -12.70 -0.93
C LEU A 426 -9.13 -11.89 -1.86
N ARG A 427 -8.65 -10.72 -2.29
CA ARG A 427 -9.36 -9.86 -3.23
C ARG A 427 -9.39 -10.48 -4.63
N HIS A 428 -10.58 -10.45 -5.20
CA HIS A 428 -10.87 -10.87 -6.56
C HIS A 428 -12.11 -10.13 -7.07
N LYS A 429 -12.32 -10.17 -8.38
CA LYS A 429 -13.41 -9.45 -9.03
C LYS A 429 -14.75 -9.95 -8.46
N ILE A 430 -15.62 -9.01 -8.12
CA ILE A 430 -16.99 -9.32 -7.73
C ILE A 430 -17.84 -9.32 -8.99
N GLU A 431 -18.42 -10.47 -9.31
CA GLU A 431 -19.21 -10.68 -10.51
C GLU A 431 -20.61 -10.07 -10.38
N GLY A 432 -21.25 -9.86 -11.54
CA GLY A 432 -22.65 -9.45 -11.61
C GLY A 432 -22.88 -7.93 -11.71
N PHE A 433 -21.85 -7.10 -11.56
CA PHE A 433 -21.94 -5.66 -11.83
C PHE A 433 -21.69 -5.36 -13.32
N PRO A 434 -22.42 -4.39 -13.92
CA PRO A 434 -22.06 -3.88 -15.24
C PRO A 434 -20.71 -3.15 -15.17
N GLU A 435 -19.79 -3.48 -16.08
CA GLU A 435 -18.55 -2.71 -16.22
C GLU A 435 -18.84 -1.34 -16.83
N THR A 436 -18.26 -0.29 -16.24
CA THR A 436 -18.28 1.05 -16.84
C THR A 436 -17.48 1.05 -18.14
N GLU A 437 -17.79 1.96 -19.06
CA GLU A 437 -17.02 2.10 -20.30
C GLU A 437 -15.55 2.42 -20.02
N PHE A 438 -15.26 3.18 -18.96
CA PHE A 438 -13.88 3.48 -18.56
C PHE A 438 -13.17 2.26 -17.96
N THR A 439 -13.87 1.40 -17.23
CA THR A 439 -13.31 0.11 -16.78
C THR A 439 -12.94 -0.77 -17.98
N LYS A 440 -13.80 -0.84 -19.00
CA LYS A 440 -13.50 -1.57 -20.24
C LYS A 440 -12.30 -0.97 -20.98
N PHE A 441 -12.25 0.36 -21.07
CA PHE A 441 -11.15 1.11 -21.69
C PHE A 441 -9.82 0.85 -20.98
N THR A 442 -9.75 1.05 -19.66
CA THR A 442 -8.54 0.82 -18.86
C THR A 442 -8.07 -0.63 -18.90
N ASN A 443 -8.99 -1.60 -18.89
CA ASN A 443 -8.66 -3.02 -19.08
C ASN A 443 -8.05 -3.27 -20.46
N ALA A 444 -8.64 -2.73 -21.53
CA ALA A 444 -8.11 -2.87 -22.88
C ALA A 444 -6.73 -2.21 -23.04
N GLU A 445 -6.55 -1.01 -22.51
CA GLU A 445 -5.28 -0.29 -22.48
C GLU A 445 -4.22 -1.10 -21.72
N THR A 446 -4.57 -1.64 -20.55
CA THR A 446 -3.67 -2.48 -19.74
C THR A 446 -3.26 -3.76 -20.46
N ASP A 447 -4.22 -4.45 -21.08
CA ASP A 447 -3.99 -5.71 -21.80
C ASP A 447 -3.09 -5.52 -23.01
N VAL A 448 -3.25 -4.40 -23.72
CA VAL A 448 -2.50 -4.11 -24.95
C VAL A 448 -1.14 -3.46 -24.66
N LYS A 449 -1.08 -2.53 -23.71
CA LYS A 449 0.10 -1.66 -23.51
C LYS A 449 0.99 -2.05 -22.34
N ILE A 450 0.44 -2.70 -21.30
CA ILE A 450 1.19 -2.97 -20.06
C ILE A 450 1.56 -4.44 -19.96
N LYS A 451 0.57 -5.34 -19.99
CA LYS A 451 0.79 -6.80 -19.78
C LYS A 451 1.87 -7.41 -20.67
N PRO A 452 2.04 -7.04 -21.96
CA PRO A 452 3.08 -7.61 -22.81
C PRO A 452 4.52 -7.32 -22.35
N TYR A 453 4.71 -6.28 -21.52
CA TYR A 453 6.02 -5.85 -21.02
C TYR A 453 6.18 -6.08 -19.51
N ALA A 454 5.12 -6.55 -18.84
CA ALA A 454 5.04 -6.54 -17.39
C ALA A 454 5.89 -7.65 -16.77
N LYS A 455 6.74 -7.30 -15.82
CA LYS A 455 7.54 -8.22 -15.00
C LYS A 455 7.27 -7.91 -13.53
N VAL A 456 7.08 -8.95 -12.72
CA VAL A 456 7.06 -8.79 -11.25
C VAL A 456 8.46 -8.36 -10.82
N PRO A 457 8.60 -7.23 -10.08
CA PRO A 457 9.88 -6.80 -9.55
C PRO A 457 10.47 -7.82 -8.56
N TYR A 458 11.63 -7.47 -8.00
CA TYR A 458 12.30 -8.26 -6.97
C TYR A 458 11.33 -8.76 -5.87
N PRO A 459 11.33 -10.06 -5.53
CA PRO A 459 10.31 -10.65 -4.67
C PRO A 459 10.36 -10.12 -3.23
N LEU A 460 9.25 -10.30 -2.51
CA LEU A 460 9.12 -9.92 -1.11
C LEU A 460 9.87 -10.91 -0.20
N VAL A 461 11.16 -10.66 0.01
CA VAL A 461 12.02 -11.51 0.86
C VAL A 461 12.00 -11.09 2.32
N TYR A 462 12.49 -11.98 3.19
CA TYR A 462 12.88 -11.66 4.56
C TYR A 462 14.39 -11.72 4.72
N LEU A 463 14.89 -10.75 5.47
CA LEU A 463 16.28 -10.70 5.94
C LEU A 463 16.36 -11.30 7.34
N THR A 464 17.49 -11.93 7.65
CA THR A 464 17.85 -12.32 9.02
C THR A 464 18.05 -11.08 9.90
N PRO A 465 17.94 -11.19 11.23
CA PRO A 465 18.19 -10.04 12.11
C PRO A 465 19.54 -9.36 11.88
N GLU A 466 20.60 -10.14 11.64
CA GLU A 466 21.94 -9.64 11.38
C GLU A 466 22.02 -8.91 10.02
N GLU A 467 21.36 -9.44 8.99
CA GLU A 467 21.23 -8.77 7.70
C GLU A 467 20.38 -7.50 7.80
N GLN A 468 19.32 -7.48 8.61
CA GLN A 468 18.47 -6.30 8.83
C GLN A 468 19.25 -5.16 9.47
N GLU A 469 20.03 -5.43 10.52
CA GLU A 469 20.88 -4.44 11.18
C GLU A 469 21.88 -3.84 10.19
N GLU A 470 22.50 -4.70 9.39
CA GLU A 470 23.47 -4.28 8.39
C GLU A 470 22.85 -3.45 7.27
N VAL A 471 21.72 -3.90 6.71
CA VAL A 471 20.98 -3.15 5.68
C VAL A 471 20.52 -1.80 6.23
N GLY A 472 20.02 -1.74 7.47
CA GLY A 472 19.62 -0.50 8.12
C GLY A 472 20.77 0.49 8.27
N ARG A 473 21.96 0.01 8.65
CA ARG A 473 23.19 0.82 8.73
C ARG A 473 23.59 1.38 7.36
N ILE A 474 23.56 0.55 6.33
CA ILE A 474 23.97 0.94 4.97
C ILE A 474 22.99 1.95 4.38
N ARG A 475 21.69 1.65 4.44
CA ARG A 475 20.63 2.46 3.82
C ARG A 475 20.46 3.84 4.45
N ALA A 476 20.77 3.99 5.74
CA ALA A 476 20.66 5.27 6.44
C ALA A 476 21.36 6.44 5.72
N ASP A 477 22.53 6.19 5.14
CA ASP A 477 23.27 7.19 4.36
C ASP A 477 23.09 7.02 2.84
N LEU A 478 23.04 5.76 2.37
CA LEU A 478 22.96 5.46 0.93
C LEU A 478 21.67 5.99 0.29
N ASP A 479 20.51 5.79 0.93
CA ASP A 479 19.21 6.18 0.38
C ASP A 479 19.12 7.71 0.23
N THR A 480 19.54 8.46 1.25
CA THR A 480 19.61 9.93 1.18
C THR A 480 20.60 10.40 0.11
N TYR A 481 21.74 9.72 -0.03
CA TYR A 481 22.73 10.07 -1.05
C TYR A 481 22.18 9.89 -2.46
N ILE A 482 21.51 8.77 -2.76
CA ILE A 482 20.97 8.51 -4.10
C ILE A 482 19.85 9.47 -4.47
N GLU A 483 18.93 9.78 -3.55
CA GLU A 483 17.82 10.72 -3.78
C GLU A 483 18.35 12.11 -4.13
N GLN A 484 19.33 12.60 -3.36
CA GLN A 484 19.95 13.90 -3.62
C GLN A 484 20.73 13.93 -4.93
N MET A 485 21.42 12.84 -5.27
CA MET A 485 22.21 12.78 -6.49
C MET A 485 21.32 12.65 -7.73
N GLU A 486 20.21 11.91 -7.67
CA GLU A 486 19.20 11.88 -8.74
C GLU A 486 18.72 13.29 -9.07
N ALA A 487 18.26 14.04 -8.06
CA ALA A 487 17.82 15.42 -8.24
C ALA A 487 18.95 16.32 -8.79
N LYS A 488 20.19 16.18 -8.30
CA LYS A 488 21.33 16.98 -8.77
C LYS A 488 21.75 16.68 -10.20
N PHE A 489 21.74 15.41 -10.60
CA PHE A 489 22.05 15.01 -11.97
C PHE A 489 20.98 15.49 -12.94
N ILE A 490 19.69 15.31 -12.60
CA ILE A 490 18.57 15.77 -13.44
C ILE A 490 18.58 17.29 -13.59
N THR A 491 18.79 18.03 -12.51
CA THR A 491 18.83 19.51 -12.53
C THR A 491 20.13 20.10 -13.10
N GLY A 492 21.12 19.27 -13.44
CA GLY A 492 22.44 19.71 -13.90
C GLY A 492 23.32 20.34 -12.81
N THR A 493 22.89 20.30 -11.54
CA THR A 493 23.68 20.78 -10.39
C THR A 493 24.95 19.94 -10.21
N GLU A 494 24.86 18.63 -10.46
CA GLU A 494 26.01 17.73 -10.58
C GLU A 494 26.12 17.26 -12.03
N PRO A 495 27.28 17.39 -12.69
CA PRO A 495 27.45 16.92 -14.06
C PRO A 495 27.54 15.39 -14.10
N LEU A 496 26.86 14.76 -15.06
CA LEU A 496 26.90 13.30 -15.30
C LEU A 496 28.31 12.76 -15.62
N SER A 497 29.27 13.63 -15.97
CA SER A 497 30.69 13.25 -16.07
C SER A 497 31.30 12.80 -14.74
N ASN A 498 30.66 13.11 -13.60
CA ASN A 498 31.06 12.65 -12.26
C ASN A 498 30.44 11.29 -11.88
N TRP A 499 29.87 10.54 -12.84
CA TRP A 499 29.30 9.21 -12.61
C TRP A 499 30.23 8.26 -11.85
N ASP A 500 31.49 8.14 -12.26
CA ASP A 500 32.45 7.22 -11.60
C ASP A 500 32.70 7.61 -10.13
N LYS A 501 32.65 8.91 -9.82
CA LYS A 501 32.74 9.40 -8.43
C LYS A 501 31.49 9.06 -7.64
N TYR A 502 30.31 9.12 -8.26
CA TYR A 502 29.04 8.72 -7.67
C TYR A 502 29.04 7.22 -7.33
N ILE A 503 29.37 6.35 -8.29
CA ILE A 503 29.52 4.91 -8.06
C ILE A 503 30.53 4.62 -6.95
N LYS A 504 31.72 5.23 -7.00
CA LYS A 504 32.74 5.07 -5.96
C LYS A 504 32.25 5.49 -4.58
N THR A 505 31.40 6.52 -4.50
CA THR A 505 30.84 6.98 -3.22
C THR A 505 29.85 5.96 -2.67
N MET A 506 28.97 5.40 -3.51
CA MET A 506 28.07 4.32 -3.08
C MET A 506 28.84 3.06 -2.64
N ASN A 507 29.90 2.69 -3.34
CA ASN A 507 30.73 1.55 -2.94
C ASN A 507 31.45 1.80 -1.60
N ASN A 508 31.86 3.04 -1.31
CA ASN A 508 32.37 3.41 0.02
C ASN A 508 31.30 3.42 1.11
N MET A 509 30.02 3.45 0.73
CA MET A 509 28.85 3.28 1.60
C MET A 509 28.39 1.81 1.65
N ASP A 510 29.28 0.86 1.32
CA ASP A 510 29.02 -0.58 1.39
C ASP A 510 27.92 -1.10 0.43
N LEU A 511 27.73 -0.47 -0.73
CA LEU A 511 26.77 -0.92 -1.76
C LEU A 511 26.94 -2.41 -2.14
N ASP A 512 28.18 -2.86 -2.38
CA ASP A 512 28.45 -4.26 -2.73
C ASP A 512 27.94 -5.23 -1.64
N LYS A 513 28.04 -4.83 -0.37
CA LYS A 513 27.54 -5.62 0.76
C LYS A 513 26.01 -5.65 0.77
N LEU A 514 25.36 -4.53 0.49
CA LEU A 514 23.90 -4.45 0.34
C LEU A 514 23.41 -5.43 -0.72
N VAL A 515 24.00 -5.39 -1.92
CA VAL A 515 23.62 -6.26 -3.05
C VAL A 515 23.80 -7.74 -2.69
N ASN A 516 24.92 -8.09 -2.05
CA ASN A 516 25.17 -9.48 -1.63
C ASN A 516 24.14 -9.97 -0.59
N ILE A 517 23.75 -9.14 0.38
CA ILE A 517 22.71 -9.49 1.36
C ILE A 517 21.39 -9.80 0.66
N TYR A 518 21.00 -8.98 -0.31
CA TYR A 518 19.78 -9.23 -1.07
C TYR A 518 19.92 -10.44 -2.00
N GLN A 519 21.08 -10.70 -2.61
CA GLN A 519 21.32 -11.95 -3.34
C GLN A 519 21.13 -13.17 -2.43
N ASP A 520 21.70 -13.17 -1.23
CA ASP A 520 21.53 -14.27 -0.28
C ASP A 520 20.05 -14.45 0.13
N ALA A 521 19.32 -13.34 0.30
CA ALA A 521 17.89 -13.37 0.60
C ALA A 521 17.05 -13.91 -0.56
N TYR A 522 17.37 -13.52 -1.80
CA TYR A 522 16.76 -14.05 -3.00
C TYR A 522 17.00 -15.56 -3.14
N ASP A 523 18.25 -16.00 -2.95
CA ASP A 523 18.63 -17.40 -3.04
C ASP A 523 17.96 -18.26 -1.97
N ARG A 524 17.65 -17.69 -0.79
CA ARG A 524 16.83 -18.36 0.23
C ARG A 524 15.37 -18.46 -0.18
N TRP A 525 14.79 -17.38 -0.71
CA TRP A 525 13.39 -17.34 -1.14
C TRP A 525 13.11 -18.26 -2.34
N ASN A 526 14.08 -18.38 -3.25
CA ASN A 526 13.95 -19.17 -4.48
C ASN A 526 14.10 -20.69 -4.26
N LYS A 527 14.57 -21.12 -3.10
CA LYS A 527 14.55 -22.55 -2.70
C LYS A 527 13.13 -23.02 -2.39
#